data_AF-A0A970VXY0-F1
#
_entry.id   AF-A0A970VXY0-F1
#
_cell.length_a   1.000
_cell.length_b   1.000
_cell.length_c   1.000
_cell.angle_alpha   90.00
_cell.angle_beta   90.00
_cell.angle_gamma   90.00
#
_symmetry.space_group_name_H-M   'P 1'
#
loop_
_entity.id
_entity.type
_entity.pdbx_description
1 polymer ?
#
loop_
_entity_poly.entity_id
_entity_poly.type
_entity_poly.pdbx_seq_one_letter_code
_entity_poly.pdbx_strand_id
1 'polypeptide(L)'
;VILVAVVGLINSVFTGMPAIGQSLLGAFIAGLIFFLIAYFYPQGMGLGDVKFVAALGLYLGAPQILAAIFWACLLGVLCGGLWLFIAKKSIKNPLPFGPFLATGTYIVLLFQDKLLALLNY
;
A
#
# COMPACT_ATOMS: atom_id res chain seq x y z
N VAL A 1 7.61 4.22 8.44
CA VAL A 1 7.17 5.25 7.46
C VAL A 1 8.34 6.08 6.94
N ILE A 2 8.99 6.90 7.76
CA ILE A 2 10.11 7.77 7.33
C ILE A 2 11.22 6.96 6.66
N LEU A 3 11.64 5.85 7.27
CA LEU A 3 12.67 4.98 6.70
C LEU A 3 12.29 4.44 5.31
N VAL A 4 11.04 4.03 5.11
CA VAL A 4 10.55 3.53 3.81
C VAL A 4 10.55 4.63 2.76
N ALA A 5 10.11 5.84 3.13
CA ALA A 5 10.12 6.99 2.22
C ALA A 5 11.55 7.37 1.81
N VAL A 6 12.48 7.41 2.78
CA VAL A 6 13.90 7.72 2.53
C VAL A 6 14.55 6.66 1.65
N VAL A 7 14.35 5.38 1.97
CA VAL A 7 14.90 4.27 1.16
C VAL A 7 14.30 4.27 -0.24
N GLY A 8 13.01 4.58 -0.40
CA GLY A 8 12.35 4.65 -1.71
C GLY A 8 12.89 5.78 -2.59
N LEU A 9 13.07 6.97 -2.00
CA LEU A 9 13.69 8.11 -2.69
C LEU A 9 15.14 7.83 -3.08
N ILE A 10 15.94 7.27 -2.17
CA ILE A 10 17.31 6.85 -2.46
C ILE A 10 17.30 5.84 -3.61
N ASN A 11 16.47 4.80 -3.54
CA ASN A 11 16.40 3.79 -4.59
C ASN A 11 16.05 4.41 -5.94
N SER A 12 15.05 5.30 -5.99
CA SER A 12 14.65 6.01 -7.21
C SER A 12 15.78 6.88 -7.79
N VAL A 13 16.54 7.57 -6.95
CA VAL A 13 17.66 8.43 -7.38
C VAL A 13 18.86 7.62 -7.87
N PHE A 14 19.20 6.52 -7.20
CA PHE A 14 20.40 5.74 -7.52
C PHE A 14 20.20 4.71 -8.62
N THR A 15 19.01 4.10 -8.72
CA THR A 15 18.73 3.03 -9.70
C THR A 15 17.88 3.50 -10.88
N GLY A 16 17.22 4.66 -10.77
CA GLY A 16 16.28 5.16 -11.79
C GLY A 16 14.99 4.33 -11.92
N MET A 17 14.82 3.29 -11.10
CA MET A 17 13.68 2.38 -11.12
C MET A 17 13.00 2.37 -9.75
N PRO A 18 11.79 2.94 -9.58
CA PRO A 18 11.00 3.68 -10.57
C PRO A 18 11.51 5.11 -10.78
N ALA A 19 11.22 5.71 -11.94
CA ALA A 19 11.56 7.10 -12.23
C ALA A 19 10.98 8.04 -11.15
N ILE A 20 11.69 9.10 -10.79
CA ILE A 20 11.31 10.04 -9.72
C ILE A 20 9.87 10.55 -9.90
N GLY A 21 9.46 10.85 -11.15
CA GLY A 21 8.10 11.26 -11.46
C GLY A 21 7.04 10.19 -11.12
N GLN A 22 7.35 8.91 -11.34
CA GLN A 22 6.47 7.79 -10.99
C GLN A 22 6.42 7.54 -9.48
N SER A 23 7.52 7.74 -8.76
CA SER A 23 7.55 7.71 -7.29
C SER A 23 6.68 8.82 -6.68
N LEU A 24 6.83 10.05 -7.18
CA LEU A 24 6.04 11.19 -6.71
C LEU A 24 4.56 11.04 -7.05
N LEU A 25 4.23 10.60 -8.27
CA LEU A 25 2.86 10.32 -8.68
C LEU A 25 2.26 9.18 -7.84
N GLY A 26 3.01 8.10 -7.60
CA GLY A 26 2.55 6.99 -6.77
C GLY A 26 2.24 7.42 -5.34
N ALA A 27 3.13 8.21 -4.74
CA ALA A 27 2.93 8.76 -3.40
C ALA A 27 1.72 9.71 -3.35
N PHE A 28 1.58 10.58 -4.34
CA PHE A 28 0.49 11.54 -4.42
C PHE A 28 -0.86 10.85 -4.63
N ILE A 29 -0.98 9.96 -5.62
CA ILE A 29 -2.23 9.26 -5.94
C ILE A 29 -2.65 8.37 -4.77
N ALA A 30 -1.76 7.50 -4.28
CA ALA A 30 -2.09 6.59 -3.20
C ALA A 30 -2.39 7.35 -1.89
N GLY A 31 -1.57 8.35 -1.57
CA GLY A 31 -1.75 9.20 -0.41
C GLY A 31 -3.06 9.99 -0.47
N LEU A 32 -3.41 10.56 -1.61
CA LEU A 32 -4.64 11.34 -1.79
C LEU A 32 -5.88 10.46 -1.67
N ILE A 33 -5.89 9.27 -2.28
CA ILE A 33 -7.01 8.32 -2.15
C ILE A 33 -7.25 7.96 -0.68
N PHE A 34 -6.19 7.56 0.04
CA PHE A 34 -6.32 7.18 1.45
C PHE A 34 -6.63 8.37 2.35
N PHE A 35 -6.13 9.56 2.03
CA PHE A 35 -6.47 10.79 2.72
C PHE A 35 -7.95 11.14 2.58
N LEU A 36 -8.51 11.04 1.36
CA LEU A 36 -9.94 11.28 1.14
C LEU A 36 -10.79 10.27 1.92
N ILE A 37 -10.41 8.99 1.94
CA ILE A 37 -11.11 7.97 2.74
C ILE A 37 -11.05 8.33 4.22
N ALA A 38 -9.87 8.68 4.75
CA ALA A 38 -9.71 9.07 6.15
C ALA A 38 -10.46 10.36 6.50
N TYR A 39 -10.60 11.29 5.55
CA TYR A 39 -11.33 12.54 5.75
C TYR A 39 -12.85 12.33 5.83
N PHE A 40 -13.43 11.54 4.92
CA PHE A 40 -14.87 11.24 4.93
C PHE A 40 -15.26 10.17 5.97
N TYR A 41 -14.35 9.25 6.29
CA TYR A 41 -14.57 8.15 7.23
C TYR A 41 -13.43 8.04 8.27
N PRO A 42 -13.31 9.02 9.19
CA PRO A 42 -12.20 9.08 10.15
C PRO A 42 -12.18 7.92 11.16
N GLN A 43 -13.32 7.24 11.36
CA GLN A 43 -13.40 6.06 12.22
C GLN A 43 -12.93 4.78 11.52
N GLY A 44 -12.81 4.79 10.20
CA GLY A 44 -12.46 3.62 9.40
C GLY A 44 -10.96 3.48 9.13
N MET A 45 -10.23 4.59 9.00
CA MET A 45 -8.81 4.58 8.62
C MET A 45 -8.02 5.64 9.37
N GLY A 46 -6.88 5.25 9.94
CA GLY A 46 -5.99 6.15 10.66
C GLY A 46 -5.08 6.94 9.72
N LEU A 47 -4.74 8.18 10.10
CA LEU A 47 -3.75 9.00 9.36
C LEU A 47 -2.35 8.35 9.27
N GLY A 48 -2.05 7.38 10.14
CA GLY A 48 -0.84 6.57 10.04
C GLY A 48 -0.79 5.74 8.75
N ASP A 49 -1.90 5.13 8.36
CA ASP A 49 -2.01 4.31 7.15
C ASP A 49 -1.88 5.17 5.89
N VAL A 50 -2.44 6.38 5.91
CA VAL A 50 -2.30 7.38 4.83
C VAL A 50 -0.84 7.73 4.58
N LYS A 51 -0.10 8.06 5.64
CA LYS A 51 1.34 8.38 5.53
C LYS A 51 2.16 7.17 5.11
N PHE A 52 1.76 5.97 5.54
CA PHE A 52 2.44 4.74 5.17
C PHE A 52 2.25 4.41 3.70
N VAL A 53 1.03 4.48 3.16
CA VAL A 53 0.78 4.24 1.73
C VAL A 53 1.48 5.27 0.85
N ALA A 54 1.54 6.54 1.28
CA ALA A 54 2.28 7.57 0.57
C ALA A 54 3.80 7.25 0.53
N ALA A 55 4.37 6.79 1.64
CA ALA A 55 5.77 6.36 1.69
C ALA A 55 6.03 5.13 0.81
N LEU A 56 5.09 4.18 0.75
CA LEU A 56 5.17 3.02 -0.14
C LEU A 56 5.02 3.41 -1.61
N GLY A 57 4.22 4.43 -1.91
CA GLY A 57 4.11 5.02 -3.25
C GLY A 57 5.42 5.63 -3.75
N LEU A 58 6.22 6.25 -2.86
CA LEU A 58 7.57 6.70 -3.19
C LEU A 58 8.51 5.53 -3.51
N TYR A 59 8.35 4.41 -2.81
CA TYR A 59 9.20 3.22 -2.94
C TYR A 59 8.88 2.40 -4.21
N LEU A 60 7.58 2.15 -4.46
CA LEU A 60 7.09 1.28 -5.55
C LEU A 60 6.77 2.05 -6.84
N GLY A 61 6.44 3.33 -6.76
CA GLY A 61 5.90 4.08 -7.89
C GLY A 61 4.44 3.76 -8.21
N ALA A 62 3.86 4.52 -9.13
CA ALA A 62 2.41 4.57 -9.38
C ALA A 62 1.73 3.23 -9.75
N PRO A 63 2.22 2.40 -10.69
CA PRO A 63 1.50 1.18 -11.06
C PRO A 63 1.56 0.10 -9.96
N GLN A 64 2.72 -0.03 -9.31
CA GLN A 64 2.96 -1.08 -8.32
C GLN A 64 2.27 -0.80 -6.98
N ILE A 65 2.14 0.48 -6.58
CA ILE A 65 1.42 0.82 -5.34
C ILE A 65 -0.07 0.45 -5.41
N LEU A 66 -0.71 0.59 -6.58
CA LEU A 66 -2.10 0.14 -6.77
C LEU A 66 -2.22 -1.38 -6.59
N ALA A 67 -1.28 -2.15 -7.14
CA ALA A 67 -1.26 -3.60 -6.95
C ALA A 67 -1.05 -3.97 -5.47
N ALA A 68 -0.20 -3.24 -4.75
CA ALA A 68 0.06 -3.49 -3.34
C ALA A 68 -1.19 -3.20 -2.48
N ILE A 69 -1.90 -2.12 -2.78
CA ILE A 69 -3.18 -1.77 -2.15
C ILE A 69 -4.23 -2.86 -2.44
N PHE A 70 -4.31 -3.36 -3.67
CA PHE A 70 -5.24 -4.41 -4.04
C PHE A 70 -5.00 -5.69 -3.22
N TRP A 71 -3.75 -6.16 -3.15
CA TRP A 71 -3.39 -7.33 -2.34
C TRP A 71 -3.65 -7.11 -0.85
N ALA A 72 -3.37 -5.90 -0.34
CA ALA A 72 -3.67 -5.54 1.03
C ALA A 72 -5.17 -5.61 1.34
N CYS A 73 -6.02 -5.06 0.47
CA CYS A 73 -7.48 -5.14 0.59
C CYS A 73 -7.96 -6.60 0.55
N LEU A 74 -7.46 -7.39 -0.40
CA LEU A 74 -7.85 -8.79 -0.55
C LEU A 74 -7.51 -9.61 0.70
N LEU A 75 -6.28 -9.48 1.21
CA LEU A 75 -5.87 -10.15 2.45
C LEU A 75 -6.63 -9.61 3.67
N GLY A 76 -6.90 -8.31 3.72
CA GLY A 76 -7.68 -7.69 4.78
C GLY A 76 -9.11 -8.23 4.84
N VAL A 77 -9.76 -8.41 3.69
CA VAL A 77 -11.11 -9.00 3.61
C VAL A 77 -11.09 -10.48 3.97
N LEU A 78 -10.11 -11.25 3.47
CA LEU A 78 -10.01 -12.69 3.77
C LEU A 78 -9.74 -12.92 5.26
N CYS A 79 -8.66 -12.35 5.79
CA CYS A 79 -8.26 -12.53 7.19
C CYS A 79 -9.23 -11.86 8.15
N GLY A 80 -9.66 -10.63 7.85
CA GLY A 80 -10.63 -9.89 8.65
C GLY A 80 -12.01 -10.56 8.66
N GLY A 81 -12.47 -11.04 7.50
CA GLY A 81 -13.72 -11.79 7.38
C GLY A 81 -13.67 -13.12 8.12
N LEU A 82 -12.59 -13.89 7.96
CA LEU A 82 -12.38 -15.15 8.72
C LEU A 82 -12.35 -14.88 10.23
N TRP A 83 -11.66 -13.83 10.68
CA TRP A 83 -11.59 -13.49 12.10
C TRP A 83 -12.94 -13.07 12.67
N LEU A 84 -13.71 -12.26 11.95
CA LEU A 84 -15.06 -11.88 12.36
C LEU A 84 -15.99 -13.10 12.46
N PHE A 85 -15.88 -14.04 11.50
CA PHE A 85 -16.66 -15.27 11.48
C PHE A 85 -16.32 -16.19 12.66
N ILE A 86 -15.03 -16.40 12.94
CA ILE A 86 -14.56 -17.28 14.02
C ILE A 86 -14.78 -16.65 15.40
N ALA A 87 -14.43 -15.37 15.57
CA ALA A 87 -14.48 -14.70 16.85
C ALA A 87 -15.90 -14.25 17.26
N LYS A 88 -16.89 -14.38 16.36
CA LYS A 88 -18.26 -13.82 16.53
C LYS A 88 -18.25 -12.36 17.00
N LYS A 89 -17.20 -11.62 16.67
CA LYS A 89 -17.03 -10.23 17.10
C LYS A 89 -17.82 -9.32 16.17
N SER A 90 -18.34 -8.23 16.74
CA SER A 90 -18.97 -7.17 15.95
C SER A 90 -17.96 -6.54 15.00
N ILE A 91 -18.41 -6.24 13.77
CA ILE A 91 -17.73 -5.48 12.71
C ILE A 91 -17.13 -4.14 13.20
N LYS A 92 -17.55 -3.65 14.38
CA LYS A 92 -17.12 -2.39 14.96
C LYS A 92 -15.67 -2.33 15.47
N ASN A 93 -14.94 -3.45 15.50
CA ASN A 93 -13.53 -3.39 15.89
C ASN A 93 -12.68 -2.92 14.70
N PRO A 94 -12.01 -1.76 14.80
CA PRO A 94 -11.17 -1.27 13.72
C PRO A 94 -10.00 -2.23 13.48
N LEU A 95 -9.93 -2.78 12.27
CA LEU A 95 -8.83 -3.62 11.84
C LEU A 95 -7.67 -2.71 11.40
N PRO A 96 -6.46 -2.83 11.97
CA PRO A 96 -5.34 -2.01 11.54
C PRO A 96 -4.97 -2.38 10.10
N PHE A 97 -4.98 -1.41 9.19
CA PHE A 97 -4.74 -1.66 7.76
C PHE A 97 -3.24 -1.77 7.43
N GLY A 98 -2.37 -1.10 8.19
CA GLY A 98 -0.92 -1.10 8.01
C GLY A 98 -0.26 -2.48 7.84
N PRO A 99 -0.55 -3.50 8.68
CA PRO A 99 0.01 -4.84 8.51
C PRO A 99 -0.36 -5.50 7.17
N PHE A 100 -1.62 -5.36 6.73
CA PHE A 100 -2.06 -5.89 5.43
C PHE A 100 -1.42 -5.14 4.26
N LEU A 101 -1.19 -3.83 4.44
CA LEU A 101 -0.49 -3.02 3.45
C LEU A 101 0.99 -3.41 3.31
N ALA A 102 1.64 -3.74 4.43
CA ALA A 102 3.01 -4.25 4.42
C ALA A 102 3.09 -5.63 3.73
N THR A 103 2.16 -6.55 4.00
CA THR A 103 2.13 -7.87 3.35
C THR A 103 1.79 -7.78 1.87
N GLY A 104 0.83 -6.93 1.49
CA GLY A 104 0.51 -6.67 0.08
C GLY A 104 1.70 -6.09 -0.69
N THR A 105 2.45 -5.18 -0.07
CA THR A 105 3.70 -4.65 -0.65
C THR A 105 4.75 -5.75 -0.80
N TYR A 106 4.94 -6.58 0.22
CA TYR A 106 5.90 -7.69 0.17
C TYR A 106 5.58 -8.66 -0.98
N ILE A 107 4.29 -8.99 -1.17
CA ILE A 107 3.85 -9.83 -2.30
C ILE A 107 4.22 -9.14 -3.62
N VAL A 108 3.88 -7.88 -3.81
CA VAL A 108 4.21 -7.16 -5.06
C VAL A 108 5.71 -7.15 -5.32
N LEU A 109 6.55 -6.97 -4.31
CA LEU A 109 8.00 -6.99 -4.47
C LEU A 109 8.52 -8.35 -4.92
N LEU A 110 7.94 -9.45 -4.44
CA LEU A 110 8.33 -10.81 -4.89
C LEU A 110 7.92 -11.10 -6.34
N PHE A 111 6.84 -10.47 -6.82
CA PHE A 111 6.29 -10.72 -8.17
C PHE A 111 6.60 -9.60 -9.16
N GLN A 112 7.27 -8.52 -8.74
CA GLN A 112 7.65 -7.37 -9.56
C GLN A 112 8.35 -7.82 -10.85
N ASP A 113 9.35 -8.68 -10.73
CA ASP A 113 10.20 -9.09 -11.85
C ASP A 113 9.42 -9.94 -12.86
N LYS A 114 8.49 -10.76 -12.37
CA LYS A 114 7.59 -11.57 -13.21
C LYS A 114 6.51 -10.73 -13.88
N LEU A 115 6.02 -9.69 -13.20
CA LEU A 115 4.96 -8.82 -13.71
C LEU A 115 5.49 -7.88 -14.79
N LEU A 116 6.72 -7.36 -14.62
CA LEU A 116 7.44 -6.64 -15.68
C LEU A 116 7.82 -7.54 -16.85
N ALA A 117 8.23 -8.79 -16.59
CA ALA A 117 8.49 -9.75 -17.64
C ALA A 117 7.22 -10.12 -18.44
N LEU A 118 6.05 -10.18 -17.81
CA LEU A 118 4.78 -10.48 -18.49
C LEU A 118 4.26 -9.32 -19.35
N LEU A 119 4.64 -8.07 -19.03
CA LEU A 119 4.24 -6.86 -19.76
C LEU A 119 5.21 -6.44 -20.89
N ASN A 120 6.41 -7.03 -20.91
CA ASN A 120 7.44 -6.80 -21.95
C ASN A 120 7.43 -7.87 -23.06
N TYR A 121 6.34 -8.65 -23.18
CA TYR A 121 6.03 -9.47 -24.35
C TYR A 121 4.89 -8.85 -25.15
#